data_AF-A0A497LAX5-F1
#
_entry.id   AF-A0A497LAX5-F1
#
_cell.length_a   1.000
_cell.length_b   1.000
_cell.length_c   1.000
_cell.angle_alpha   90.00
_cell.angle_beta   90.00
_cell.angle_gamma   90.00
#
_symmetry.space_group_name_H-M   'P 1'
#
loop_
_entity.id
_entity.type
_entity.pdbx_description
1 polymer ?
#
loop_
_entity_poly.entity_id
_entity_poly.type
_entity_poly.pdbx_seq_one_letter_code
_entity_poly.pdbx_strand_id
1 'polypeptide(L)'
;MHVHIGDLRSPRNLHRKPVTVENLIARLNEEDIDLAAVLPWPPCPEAVEFPGLFSEYPNIVSQIHAALRHPDHLIPFGNADPRWGGNSASTDFSWLRAATL
;
A
#
# COMPACT_ATOMS: atom_id res chain seq x y z
N MET A 1 4.75 -14.61 -0.12
CA MET A 1 5.51 -13.58 -0.85
C MET A 1 5.18 -12.21 -0.24
N HIS A 2 6.18 -11.33 -0.08
CA HIS A 2 6.05 -9.98 0.50
C HIS A 2 6.15 -8.94 -0.63
N VAL A 3 5.17 -8.04 -0.73
CA VAL A 3 5.14 -7.00 -1.76
C VAL A 3 4.65 -5.66 -1.20
N HIS A 4 4.86 -4.59 -1.98
CA HIS A 4 4.45 -3.23 -1.65
C HIS A 4 3.70 -2.60 -2.83
N ILE A 5 2.85 -1.61 -2.55
CA ILE A 5 2.20 -0.76 -3.55
C ILE A 5 2.56 0.68 -3.22
N GLY A 6 2.86 1.49 -4.23
CA GLY A 6 3.14 2.91 -4.09
C GLY A 6 4.40 3.38 -4.80
N ASP A 7 4.62 4.68 -4.76
CA ASP A 7 5.84 5.28 -5.28
C ASP A 7 6.95 5.26 -4.24
N LEU A 8 7.72 4.17 -4.26
CA LEU A 8 8.83 3.90 -3.34
C LEU A 8 10.17 4.49 -3.83
N ARG A 9 10.12 5.38 -4.82
CA ARG A 9 11.31 6.05 -5.33
C ARG A 9 11.82 7.03 -4.28
N SER A 10 13.09 7.35 -4.38
CA SER A 10 13.73 8.49 -3.74
C SER A 10 14.03 9.54 -4.81
N PRO A 11 14.29 10.80 -4.43
CA PRO A 11 14.73 11.83 -5.37
C PRO A 11 15.92 11.42 -6.25
N ARG A 12 16.77 10.49 -5.77
CA ARG A 12 17.95 10.00 -6.49
C ARG A 12 17.65 8.92 -7.53
N ASN A 13 16.46 8.32 -7.53
CA ASN A 13 16.14 7.17 -8.38
C ASN A 13 14.84 7.34 -9.17
N LEU A 14 14.42 8.58 -9.47
CA LEU A 14 13.20 8.89 -10.23
C LEU A 14 13.12 8.27 -11.63
N HIS A 15 14.25 7.80 -12.18
CA HIS A 15 14.30 7.03 -13.43
C HIS A 15 13.67 5.63 -13.31
N ARG A 16 13.45 5.12 -12.08
CA ARG A 16 12.73 3.87 -11.82
C ARG A 16 11.22 4.09 -11.96
N LYS A 17 10.48 2.98 -12.04
CA LYS A 17 9.03 2.98 -12.07
C LYS A 17 8.46 2.83 -10.64
N PRO A 18 7.40 3.57 -10.28
CA PRO A 18 6.58 3.26 -9.11
C PRO A 18 6.01 1.84 -9.17
N VAL A 19 5.64 1.29 -8.02
CA VAL A 19 4.92 0.01 -7.97
C VAL A 19 3.42 0.32 -7.98
N THR A 20 2.76 0.06 -9.10
CA THR A 20 1.31 0.19 -9.23
C THR A 20 0.68 -1.19 -9.04
N VAL A 21 -0.63 -1.24 -8.78
CA VAL A 21 -1.32 -2.54 -8.62
C VAL A 21 -1.22 -3.36 -9.90
N GLU A 22 -1.36 -2.71 -11.05
CA GLU A 22 -1.34 -3.35 -12.37
C GLU A 22 0.03 -3.94 -12.67
N ASN A 23 1.11 -3.18 -12.44
CA ASN A 23 2.45 -3.68 -12.70
C ASN A 23 2.91 -4.75 -11.69
N LEU A 24 2.39 -4.68 -10.46
CA LEU A 24 2.61 -5.69 -9.44
C LEU A 24 1.92 -7.00 -9.82
N ILE A 25 0.64 -6.98 -10.15
CA ILE A 25 -0.10 -8.19 -10.55
C ILE A 25 0.48 -8.79 -11.83
N ALA A 26 0.85 -7.96 -12.82
CA ALA A 26 1.52 -8.44 -14.03
C ALA A 26 2.81 -9.18 -13.68
N ARG A 27 3.62 -8.65 -12.76
CA ARG A 27 4.84 -9.32 -12.28
C ARG A 27 4.54 -10.62 -11.52
N LEU A 28 3.51 -10.66 -10.68
CA LEU A 28 3.14 -11.88 -9.96
C LEU A 28 2.75 -12.99 -10.95
N ASN A 29 1.97 -12.64 -11.98
CA ASN A 29 1.58 -13.58 -13.04
C ASN A 29 2.76 -14.04 -13.89
N GLU A 30 3.71 -13.16 -14.21
CA GLU A 30 4.95 -13.52 -14.94
C GLU A 30 5.81 -14.54 -14.18
N GLU A 31 5.73 -14.55 -12.85
CA GLU A 31 6.56 -15.37 -11.97
C GLU A 31 5.79 -16.57 -11.40
N ASP A 32 4.58 -16.84 -11.90
CA ASP A 32 3.68 -17.90 -11.42
C ASP A 32 3.40 -17.83 -9.89
N ILE A 33 3.16 -16.63 -9.37
CA ILE A 33 2.82 -16.38 -7.96
C ILE A 33 1.33 -16.07 -7.84
N ASP A 34 0.57 -17.02 -7.28
CA ASP A 34 -0.88 -16.88 -7.14
C ASP A 34 -1.29 -15.78 -6.16
N LEU A 35 -0.62 -15.68 -5.00
CA LEU A 35 -1.01 -14.77 -3.92
C LEU A 35 0.21 -14.12 -3.25
N ALA A 36 0.13 -12.81 -3.03
CA ALA A 36 1.14 -12.04 -2.31
C ALA A 36 0.55 -11.17 -1.20
N ALA A 37 1.27 -11.09 -0.08
CA ALA A 37 0.90 -10.20 1.02
C ALA A 37 1.40 -8.78 0.74
N VAL A 38 0.46 -7.84 0.63
CA VAL A 38 0.74 -6.41 0.48
C VAL A 38 0.98 -5.83 1.86
N LEU A 39 2.23 -5.41 2.10
CA LEU A 39 2.61 -4.65 3.29
C LEU A 39 2.55 -3.16 2.97
N PRO A 40 1.65 -2.41 3.62
CA PRO A 40 1.55 -0.97 3.37
C PRO A 40 2.81 -0.21 3.77
N TRP A 41 3.12 0.84 3.02
CA TRP A 41 4.27 1.74 3.21
C TRP A 41 3.86 3.18 2.90
N PRO A 42 4.22 4.20 3.70
CA PRO A 42 5.15 4.16 4.82
C PRO A 42 4.51 3.67 6.13
N PRO A 43 5.33 3.27 7.12
CA PRO A 43 4.83 2.70 8.37
C PRO A 43 4.04 3.73 9.22
N CYS A 44 4.33 5.03 9.08
CA CYS A 44 3.65 6.09 9.82
C CYS A 44 3.41 7.34 8.94
N PRO A 45 2.47 8.23 9.33
CA PRO A 45 2.14 9.42 8.54
C PRO A 45 3.32 10.34 8.24
N GLU A 46 4.26 10.50 9.18
CA GLU A 46 5.41 11.39 9.05
C GLU A 46 6.46 10.90 8.05
N ALA A 47 6.40 9.62 7.68
CA ALA A 47 7.29 9.02 6.69
C ALA A 47 6.71 9.09 5.26
N VAL A 48 5.59 9.79 5.06
CA VAL A 48 5.07 10.09 3.71
C VAL A 48 5.89 11.22 3.11
N GLU A 49 6.84 10.85 2.25
CA GLU A 49 7.79 11.78 1.64
C GLU A 49 7.63 11.86 0.12
N PHE A 50 8.25 12.87 -0.50
CA PHE A 50 8.34 12.96 -1.96
C PHE A 50 9.19 11.82 -2.54
N PRO A 51 8.78 11.16 -3.65
CA PRO A 51 7.60 11.45 -4.47
C PRO A 51 6.30 10.77 -4.00
N GLY A 52 6.38 9.79 -3.09
CA GLY A 52 5.24 9.04 -2.54
C GLY A 52 4.06 9.90 -2.10
N LEU A 53 4.32 11.07 -1.52
CA LEU A 53 3.34 12.06 -1.10
C LEU A 53 2.33 12.45 -2.20
N PHE A 54 2.75 12.48 -3.46
CA PHE A 54 1.92 12.86 -4.61
C PHE A 54 1.50 11.66 -5.47
N SER A 55 1.73 10.44 -4.99
CA SER A 55 1.34 9.22 -5.73
C SER A 55 -0.13 8.88 -5.55
N GLU A 56 -0.64 7.98 -6.38
CA GLU A 56 -2.02 7.45 -6.30
C GLU A 56 -2.27 6.68 -4.99
N TYR A 57 -1.23 6.04 -4.46
CA TYR A 57 -1.31 5.22 -3.24
C TYR A 57 -0.35 5.76 -2.16
N PRO A 58 -0.56 6.98 -1.63
CA PRO A 58 0.45 7.67 -0.82
C PRO A 58 0.48 7.20 0.64
N ASN A 59 -0.49 6.40 1.08
CA ASN A 59 -0.65 6.02 2.48
C ASN A 59 -1.19 4.59 2.62
N ILE A 60 -1.21 4.10 3.86
CA ILE A 60 -1.61 2.73 4.15
C ILE A 60 -3.07 2.45 3.76
N VAL A 61 -3.95 3.46 3.84
CA VAL A 61 -5.39 3.30 3.60
C VAL A 61 -5.63 2.98 2.14
N SER A 62 -5.10 3.82 1.25
CA SER A 62 -5.26 3.63 -0.19
C SER A 62 -4.60 2.36 -0.69
N GLN A 63 -3.50 1.93 -0.08
CA GLN A 63 -2.82 0.67 -0.42
C GLN A 63 -3.58 -0.57 0.04
N ILE A 64 -4.15 -0.55 1.25
CA ILE A 64 -5.00 -1.64 1.74
C ILE A 64 -6.26 -1.73 0.88
N HIS A 65 -6.90 -0.60 0.58
CA HIS A 65 -8.07 -0.56 -0.30
C HIS A 65 -7.73 -1.06 -1.70
N ALA A 66 -6.56 -0.72 -2.23
CA ALA A 66 -6.10 -1.23 -3.52
C ALA A 66 -5.92 -2.76 -3.50
N ALA A 67 -5.29 -3.31 -2.46
CA ALA A 67 -5.16 -4.76 -2.30
C ALA A 67 -6.53 -5.46 -2.19
N LEU A 68 -7.47 -4.88 -1.43
CA LEU A 68 -8.81 -5.43 -1.25
C LEU A 68 -9.63 -5.51 -2.55
N ARG A 69 -9.31 -4.72 -3.58
CA ARG A 69 -9.94 -4.80 -4.90
C ARG A 69 -9.44 -5.99 -5.74
N HIS A 70 -8.36 -6.65 -5.34
CA HIS A 70 -7.76 -7.78 -6.06
C HIS A 70 -7.52 -8.98 -5.13
N PRO A 71 -8.55 -9.50 -4.46
CA PRO A 71 -8.41 -10.55 -3.45
C PRO A 71 -7.86 -11.87 -4.01
N ASP A 72 -8.00 -12.10 -5.32
CA ASP A 72 -7.48 -13.29 -5.99
C ASP A 72 -5.95 -13.28 -6.13
N HIS A 73 -5.30 -12.12 -5.97
CA HIS A 73 -3.85 -11.97 -6.13
C HIS A 73 -3.17 -11.35 -4.90
N LEU A 74 -3.90 -10.55 -4.12
CA LEU A 74 -3.34 -9.70 -3.08
C LEU A 74 -4.05 -9.91 -1.74
N ILE A 75 -3.24 -10.11 -0.69
CA ILE A 75 -3.69 -10.22 0.70
C ILE A 75 -3.26 -8.93 1.42
N PRO A 76 -4.19 -8.08 1.90
CA PRO A 76 -3.82 -6.93 2.71
C PRO A 76 -3.26 -7.42 4.06
N PHE A 77 -2.01 -7.08 4.37
CA PHE A 77 -1.36 -7.54 5.60
C PHE A 77 -0.43 -6.46 6.14
N GLY A 78 -0.63 -6.02 7.38
CA GLY A 78 0.29 -5.09 8.01
C GLY A 78 -0.25 -4.44 9.26
N ASN A 79 0.58 -3.57 9.82
CA ASN A 79 0.24 -2.78 10.99
C ASN A 79 -0.24 -1.39 10.54
N ALA A 80 -1.27 -0.88 11.20
CA ALA A 80 -1.65 0.52 11.09
C ALA A 80 -1.11 1.27 12.30
N ASP A 81 -0.25 2.26 12.06
CA ASP A 81 0.19 3.18 13.11
C ASP A 81 -1.03 3.96 13.67
N PRO A 82 -1.24 4.01 15.01
CA PRO A 82 -2.37 4.71 15.60
C PRO A 82 -2.50 6.19 15.20
N ARG A 83 -1.40 6.82 14.77
CA ARG A 83 -1.39 8.21 14.29
C ARG A 83 -2.17 8.39 12.99
N TRP A 84 -2.36 7.34 12.19
CA TRP A 84 -3.29 7.36 11.05
C TRP A 84 -4.75 7.61 11.49
N GLY A 85 -5.06 7.30 12.74
CA GLY A 85 -6.35 7.55 13.37
C GLY A 85 -6.35 8.69 14.39
N GLY A 86 -5.44 9.66 14.27
CA GLY A 86 -5.35 10.80 15.19
C GLY A 86 -4.72 10.48 16.54
N ASN A 87 -4.04 9.33 16.68
CA ASN A 87 -3.37 8.91 17.92
C ASN A 87 -4.30 8.85 19.14
N SER A 88 -5.58 8.51 18.92
CA SER A 88 -6.57 8.36 19.98
C SER A 88 -6.79 6.89 20.33
N ALA A 89 -6.90 6.59 21.63
CA ALA A 89 -7.30 5.27 22.11
C ALA A 89 -8.76 4.91 21.76
N SER A 90 -9.58 5.91 21.41
CA SER A 90 -10.98 5.74 21.01
C SER A 90 -11.18 5.54 19.51
N THR A 91 -10.10 5.52 18.72
CA THR A 91 -10.22 5.41 17.27
C THR A 91 -10.71 4.03 16.87
N ASP A 92 -11.80 4.00 16.11
CA ASP A 92 -12.21 2.82 15.35
C ASP A 92 -11.46 2.76 14.02
N PHE A 93 -10.73 1.68 13.77
CA PHE A 93 -9.95 1.44 12.55
C PHE A 93 -10.71 0.64 11.49
N SER A 94 -12.02 0.42 11.65
CA SER A 94 -12.86 -0.29 10.68
C SER A 94 -12.80 0.30 9.25
N TRP A 95 -12.54 1.60 9.13
CA TRP A 95 -12.35 2.30 7.84
C TRP A 95 -11.17 1.78 7.01
N LEU A 96 -10.17 1.12 7.62
CA LEU A 96 -9.10 0.45 6.87
C LEU A 96 -9.63 -0.72 6.02
N ARG A 97 -10.75 -1.32 6.42
CA ARG A 97 -11.34 -2.51 5.76
C ARG A 97 -12.48 -2.18 4.82
N ALA A 98 -13.01 -0.96 4.89
CA ALA A 98 -14.09 -0.52 4.02
C ALA A 98 -13.50 -0.15 2.65
N ALA A 99 -13.41 -1.12 1.73
CA ALA A 99 -13.17 -0.79 0.33
C ALA A 99 -14.39 -0.03 -0.18
N THR A 100 -14.29 1.30 -0.28
CA THR A 100 -15.33 2.10 -0.93
C THR A 100 -15.40 1.68 -2.40
N LEU A 101 -16.59 1.28 -2.86
CA LEU A 101 -16.91 1.01 -4.26
C LEU A 101 -16.75 2.27 -5.12
#